data_AF-J9C191-F1
#
_entry.id   AF-J9C191-F1
#
_cell.length_a   1.000
_cell.length_b   1.000
_cell.length_c   1.000
_cell.angle_alpha   90.00
_cell.angle_beta   90.00
_cell.angle_gamma   90.00
#
_symmetry.space_group_name_H-M   'P 1'
#
loop_
_entity.id
_entity.type
_entity.pdbx_description
1 polymer ?
#
loop_
_entity_poly.entity_id
_entity_poly.type
_entity_poly.pdbx_seq_one_letter_code
_entity_poly.pdbx_strand_id
1 'polypeptide(L)'
;MDKKQEETDALRQVGLFVSNNCYFCLGKEDDDPIRLSNFVMEPLFHIHDESNGVRLFRLTNSFRETCIVELKESEMVSIANFQQKIGSCGNFLWLGKLDKLNCVKEFLYARTRTAERIRKLGWNENKEFFAFGNGIVQDGEFYEVDEMGIISDKNNKAYYIPATSKIYCENAEIFQFERQMVHTNKSGASLNEFVEK
;
A
#
# COMPACT_ATOMS: atom_id res chain seq x y z
N MET A 1 -6.53 5.28 -24.28
CA MET A 1 -5.75 4.03 -24.31
C MET A 1 -6.23 3.19 -23.13
N ASP A 2 -6.60 1.92 -23.34
CA ASP A 2 -7.15 1.07 -22.29
C ASP A 2 -6.06 0.78 -21.23
N LYS A 3 -6.32 1.03 -19.94
CA LYS A 3 -5.36 0.79 -18.83
C LYS A 3 -4.82 -0.64 -18.85
N LYS A 4 -5.65 -1.58 -19.29
CA LYS A 4 -5.28 -3.00 -19.41
C LYS A 4 -4.23 -3.25 -20.50
N GLN A 5 -4.31 -2.51 -21.60
CA GLN A 5 -3.33 -2.61 -22.70
C GLN A 5 -1.97 -2.07 -22.23
N GLU A 6 -1.96 -0.91 -21.58
CA GLU A 6 -0.75 -0.29 -21.05
C GLU A 6 -0.05 -1.17 -20.00
N GLU A 7 -0.82 -1.85 -19.14
CA GLU A 7 -0.28 -2.85 -18.21
C GLU A 7 0.34 -4.05 -18.92
N THR A 8 -0.35 -4.58 -19.93
CA THR A 8 0.13 -5.72 -20.71
C THR A 8 1.44 -5.39 -21.43
N ASP A 9 1.54 -4.18 -21.98
CA ASP A 9 2.75 -3.74 -22.67
C ASP A 9 3.90 -3.48 -21.69
N ALA A 10 3.63 -2.93 -20.51
CA ALA A 10 4.63 -2.77 -19.46
C ALA A 10 5.17 -4.11 -18.95
N LEU A 11 4.32 -5.13 -18.78
CA LEU A 11 4.76 -6.48 -18.43
C LEU A 11 5.67 -7.07 -19.50
N ARG A 12 5.31 -6.91 -20.79
CA ARG A 12 6.12 -7.40 -21.90
C ARG A 12 7.49 -6.75 -21.97
N GLN A 13 7.59 -5.46 -21.65
CA GLN A 13 8.87 -4.73 -21.62
C GLN A 13 9.87 -5.34 -20.62
N VAL A 14 9.38 -5.91 -19.51
CA VAL A 14 10.22 -6.60 -18.51
C VAL A 14 10.26 -8.13 -18.73
N GLY A 15 9.81 -8.61 -19.89
CA GLY A 15 9.86 -10.03 -20.26
C GLY A 15 8.83 -10.91 -19.51
N LEU A 16 7.73 -10.32 -19.06
CA LEU A 16 6.67 -10.99 -18.30
C LEU A 16 5.33 -10.95 -19.04
N PHE A 17 4.44 -11.85 -18.64
CA PHE A 17 3.02 -11.73 -18.92
C PHE A 17 2.21 -12.37 -17.80
N VAL A 18 0.91 -12.07 -17.76
CA VAL A 18 -0.01 -12.61 -16.76
C VAL A 18 -1.04 -13.50 -17.44
N SER A 19 -1.30 -14.67 -16.85
CA SER A 19 -2.41 -15.54 -17.22
C SER A 19 -3.01 -16.17 -15.97
N ASN A 20 -4.33 -16.16 -15.84
CA ASN A 20 -5.06 -16.69 -14.67
C ASN A 20 -4.48 -16.26 -13.31
N ASN A 21 -4.24 -14.95 -13.14
CA ASN A 21 -3.61 -14.35 -11.96
C ASN A 21 -2.26 -14.98 -11.60
N CYS A 22 -1.46 -15.41 -12.57
CA CYS A 22 -0.12 -15.93 -12.34
C CYS A 22 0.87 -15.15 -13.23
N TYR A 23 2.06 -14.83 -12.69
CA TYR A 23 3.15 -14.33 -13.52
C TYR A 23 3.81 -15.47 -14.28
N PHE A 24 4.15 -15.20 -15.53
CA PHE A 24 4.92 -16.07 -16.40
C PHE A 24 6.06 -15.27 -17.05
N CYS A 25 7.14 -15.96 -17.40
CA CYS A 25 8.10 -15.47 -18.38
C CYS A 25 8.17 -16.44 -19.57
N LEU A 26 8.64 -15.94 -20.71
CA LEU A 26 8.96 -16.79 -21.84
C LEU A 26 10.19 -17.66 -21.49
N GLY A 27 10.17 -18.93 -21.91
CA GLY A 27 11.35 -19.79 -21.88
C GLY A 27 12.35 -19.40 -22.97
N LYS A 28 13.43 -20.17 -23.14
CA LYS A 28 14.35 -19.96 -24.26
C LYS A 28 13.79 -20.67 -25.49
N GLU A 29 13.92 -20.09 -26.68
CA GLU A 29 13.68 -20.71 -28.01
C GLU A 29 12.77 -21.95 -28.01
N ASP A 30 11.47 -21.75 -28.28
CA ASP A 30 10.41 -22.77 -28.34
C ASP A 30 10.03 -23.48 -27.02
N ASP A 31 10.63 -23.12 -25.88
CA ASP A 31 10.20 -23.60 -24.57
C ASP A 31 8.79 -23.09 -24.20
N ASP A 32 8.04 -23.96 -23.51
CA ASP A 32 6.79 -23.61 -22.85
C ASP A 32 7.00 -22.45 -21.85
N PRO A 33 6.02 -21.53 -21.69
CA PRO A 33 6.13 -20.47 -20.71
C PRO A 33 6.34 -20.98 -19.29
N ILE A 34 7.27 -20.35 -18.58
CA ILE A 34 7.63 -20.74 -17.22
C ILE A 34 6.78 -19.95 -16.23
N ARG A 35 5.98 -20.66 -15.43
CA ARG A 35 5.19 -20.04 -14.34
C ARG A 35 6.09 -19.61 -13.19
N LEU A 36 5.96 -18.35 -12.80
CA LEU A 36 6.75 -17.73 -11.72
C LEU A 36 6.00 -17.67 -10.40
N SER A 37 4.67 -17.66 -10.43
CA SER A 37 3.84 -17.57 -9.22
C SER A 37 2.46 -18.19 -9.45
N ASN A 38 1.70 -18.44 -8.38
CA ASN A 38 0.26 -18.70 -8.46
C ASN A 38 -0.59 -17.44 -8.20
N PHE A 39 0.03 -16.26 -8.21
CA PHE A 39 -0.58 -14.98 -7.87
C PHE A 39 0.01 -13.80 -8.65
N VAL A 40 -0.72 -12.69 -8.72
CA VAL A 40 -0.22 -11.40 -9.17
C VAL A 40 -0.22 -10.38 -8.04
N MET A 41 0.60 -9.35 -8.19
CA MET A 41 0.72 -8.24 -7.25
C MET A 41 0.21 -6.96 -7.90
N GLU A 42 -0.70 -6.28 -7.22
CA GLU A 42 -1.13 -4.92 -7.56
C GLU A 42 -0.44 -3.94 -6.59
N PRO A 43 0.33 -2.95 -7.10
CA PRO A 43 0.91 -1.91 -6.24
C PRO A 43 -0.19 -0.99 -5.71
N LEU A 44 -0.29 -0.88 -4.38
CA LEU A 44 -1.18 0.07 -3.74
C LEU A 44 -0.42 1.38 -3.46
N PHE A 45 0.58 1.32 -2.58
CA PHE A 45 1.39 2.48 -2.21
C PHE A 45 2.80 2.09 -1.78
N HIS A 46 3.74 2.97 -2.03
CA HIS A 46 5.02 3.00 -1.35
C HIS A 46 4.91 4.01 -0.20
N ILE A 47 5.03 3.54 1.02
CA ILE A 47 5.06 4.38 2.20
C ILE A 47 6.50 4.81 2.42
N HIS A 48 6.80 6.06 2.09
CA HIS A 48 8.12 6.61 2.31
C HIS A 48 8.35 6.86 3.80
N ASP A 49 9.46 6.32 4.28
CA ASP A 49 9.99 6.51 5.63
C ASP A 49 11.53 6.50 5.52
N GLU A 50 12.20 7.47 6.15
CA GLU A 50 13.64 7.72 6.01
C GLU A 50 14.52 6.49 6.31
N SER A 51 14.03 5.60 7.17
CA SER A 51 14.78 4.40 7.60
C SER A 51 14.06 3.07 7.31
N ASN A 52 12.73 3.10 7.13
CA ASN A 52 11.90 1.89 7.12
C ASN A 52 10.80 1.95 6.06
N GLY A 53 11.14 2.39 4.85
CA GLY A 53 10.18 2.42 3.74
C GLY A 53 9.57 1.04 3.49
N VAL A 54 8.25 1.00 3.30
CA VAL A 54 7.49 -0.22 3.01
C VAL A 54 6.63 -0.04 1.76
N ARG A 55 6.29 -1.14 1.11
CA ARG A 55 5.35 -1.16 0.00
C ARG A 55 4.14 -2.02 0.34
N LEU A 56 2.96 -1.47 0.10
CA LEU A 56 1.70 -2.15 0.23
C LEU A 56 1.31 -2.71 -1.14
N PHE A 57 1.07 -4.02 -1.18
CA PHE A 57 0.60 -4.72 -2.37
C PHE A 57 -0.68 -5.47 -2.07
N ARG A 58 -1.59 -5.53 -3.05
CA ARG A 58 -2.67 -6.50 -3.05
C ARG A 58 -2.22 -7.73 -3.83
N LEU A 59 -2.23 -8.88 -3.19
CA LEU A 59 -2.04 -10.16 -3.85
C LEU A 59 -3.38 -10.67 -4.32
N THR A 60 -3.44 -11.23 -5.53
CA THR A 60 -4.60 -11.98 -6.02
C THR A 60 -4.12 -13.30 -6.61
N ASN A 61 -4.56 -14.43 -6.06
CA ASN A 61 -4.13 -15.75 -6.54
C ASN A 61 -5.01 -16.28 -7.68
N SER A 62 -4.65 -17.44 -8.23
CA SER A 62 -5.40 -18.13 -9.30
C SER A 62 -6.82 -18.56 -8.90
N PHE A 63 -7.13 -18.58 -7.60
CA PHE A 63 -8.47 -18.85 -7.05
C PHE A 63 -9.26 -17.58 -6.75
N ARG A 64 -8.70 -16.40 -7.10
CA ARG A 64 -9.25 -15.06 -6.82
C ARG A 64 -9.34 -14.71 -5.33
N GLU A 65 -8.61 -15.42 -4.48
CA GLU A 65 -8.42 -15.02 -3.10
C GLU A 65 -7.45 -13.83 -3.08
N THR A 66 -7.76 -12.85 -2.23
CA THR A 66 -6.97 -11.62 -2.12
C THR A 66 -6.48 -11.40 -0.71
N CYS A 67 -5.26 -10.90 -0.57
CA CYS A 67 -4.76 -10.37 0.69
C CYS A 67 -3.97 -9.09 0.44
N ILE A 68 -3.85 -8.25 1.47
CA ILE A 68 -2.94 -7.11 1.43
C ILE A 68 -1.70 -7.48 2.20
N VAL A 69 -0.54 -7.23 1.61
CA VAL A 69 0.77 -7.50 2.22
C VAL A 69 1.59 -6.22 2.27
N GLU A 70 2.20 -5.99 3.42
CA GLU A 70 3.25 -4.99 3.60
C GLU A 70 4.62 -5.67 3.41
N LEU A 71 5.43 -5.14 2.50
CA LEU A 71 6.77 -5.64 2.19
C LEU A 71 7.83 -4.56 2.43
N LYS A 72 8.84 -4.89 3.23
CA LYS A 72 10.08 -4.10 3.38
C LYS A 72 11.02 -4.37 2.22
N GLU A 73 11.92 -3.44 1.91
CA GLU A 73 12.92 -3.68 0.87
C GLU A 73 13.80 -4.90 1.18
N SER A 74 14.09 -5.18 2.46
CA SER A 74 14.82 -6.39 2.90
C SER A 74 14.12 -7.71 2.54
N GLU A 75 12.80 -7.70 2.39
CA GLU A 75 12.01 -8.85 1.93
C GLU A 75 12.02 -8.93 0.40
N MET A 76 12.13 -7.80 -0.29
CA MET A 76 12.15 -7.70 -1.76
C MET A 76 13.51 -7.94 -2.39
N VAL A 77 14.60 -7.99 -1.62
CA VAL A 77 15.96 -8.27 -2.13
C VAL A 77 16.40 -9.73 -1.93
N SER A 78 15.68 -10.50 -1.11
CA SER A 78 16.00 -11.88 -0.80
C SER A 78 14.85 -12.80 -1.19
N ILE A 79 15.14 -13.78 -2.06
CA ILE A 79 14.12 -14.75 -2.50
C ILE A 79 13.54 -15.54 -1.32
N ALA A 80 14.37 -15.88 -0.34
CA ALA A 80 13.96 -16.63 0.84
C ALA A 80 13.03 -15.80 1.72
N ASN A 81 13.38 -14.53 1.99
CA ASN A 81 12.54 -13.65 2.79
C ASN A 81 11.22 -13.35 2.07
N PHE A 82 11.27 -13.13 0.76
CA PHE A 82 10.08 -12.93 -0.05
C PHE A 82 9.15 -14.13 0.02
N GLN A 83 9.66 -15.34 -0.22
CA GLN A 83 8.87 -16.58 -0.15
C GLN A 83 8.29 -16.82 1.24
N GLN A 84 9.06 -16.60 2.31
CA GLN A 84 8.58 -16.73 3.69
C GLN A 84 7.44 -15.75 3.98
N LYS A 85 7.63 -14.48 3.61
CA LYS A 85 6.64 -13.43 3.86
C LYS A 85 5.35 -13.69 3.09
N ILE A 86 5.45 -13.92 1.78
CA ILE A 86 4.30 -14.17 0.91
C ILE A 86 3.58 -15.48 1.29
N GLY A 87 4.32 -16.55 1.58
CA GLY A 87 3.73 -17.83 1.98
C GLY A 87 2.97 -17.76 3.31
N SER A 88 3.34 -16.85 4.21
CA SER A 88 2.57 -16.62 5.45
C SER A 88 1.22 -15.94 5.24
N CYS A 89 0.99 -15.36 4.05
CA CYS A 89 -0.28 -14.73 3.69
C CYS A 89 -1.32 -15.73 3.16
N GLY A 90 -1.00 -17.03 3.09
CA GLY A 90 -1.92 -18.08 2.65
C GLY A 90 -1.49 -18.74 1.34
N ASN A 91 -2.43 -18.95 0.42
CA ASN A 91 -2.20 -19.66 -0.85
C ASN A 91 -1.50 -18.78 -1.90
N PHE A 92 -0.29 -18.34 -1.59
CA PHE A 92 0.56 -17.50 -2.42
C PHE A 92 1.97 -18.10 -2.49
N LEU A 93 2.34 -18.62 -3.65
CA LEU A 93 3.61 -19.30 -3.89
C LEU A 93 4.38 -18.63 -5.01
N TRP A 94 5.64 -18.33 -4.73
CA TRP A 94 6.61 -17.85 -5.70
C TRP A 94 7.58 -18.97 -6.08
N LEU A 95 7.72 -19.22 -7.39
CA LEU A 95 8.50 -20.29 -8.01
C LEU A 95 9.74 -19.76 -8.74
N GLY A 96 9.74 -18.47 -9.10
CA GLY A 96 10.82 -17.84 -9.84
C GLY A 96 12.11 -17.66 -9.03
N LYS A 97 13.23 -17.44 -9.73
CA LYS A 97 14.49 -17.02 -9.12
C LYS A 97 14.52 -15.49 -8.90
N LEU A 98 15.56 -15.01 -8.21
CA LEU A 98 15.69 -13.59 -7.85
C LEU A 98 15.71 -12.66 -9.08
N ASP A 99 16.29 -13.08 -10.19
CA ASP A 99 16.28 -12.30 -11.45
C ASP A 99 14.85 -12.07 -11.95
N LYS A 100 13.96 -13.07 -11.85
CA LYS A 100 12.55 -12.94 -12.23
C LYS A 100 11.76 -12.09 -11.24
N LEU A 101 12.10 -12.16 -9.96
CA LEU A 101 11.54 -11.25 -8.96
C LEU A 101 11.95 -9.81 -9.28
N ASN A 102 13.19 -9.56 -9.71
CA ASN A 102 13.64 -8.23 -10.12
C ASN A 102 12.86 -7.68 -11.33
N CYS A 103 12.52 -8.51 -12.32
CA CYS A 103 11.62 -8.09 -13.42
C CYS A 103 10.23 -7.68 -12.89
N VAL A 104 9.66 -8.43 -11.95
CA VAL A 104 8.38 -8.07 -11.31
C VAL A 104 8.54 -6.76 -10.51
N LYS A 105 9.65 -6.57 -9.79
CA LYS A 105 9.95 -5.32 -9.07
C LYS A 105 9.99 -4.12 -10.00
N GLU A 106 10.67 -4.23 -11.13
CA GLU A 106 10.75 -3.15 -12.12
C GLU A 106 9.36 -2.72 -12.60
N PHE A 107 8.50 -3.70 -12.94
CA PHE A 107 7.11 -3.45 -13.31
C PHE A 107 6.31 -2.79 -12.17
N LEU A 108 6.40 -3.33 -10.95
CA LEU A 108 5.62 -2.84 -9.81
C LEU A 108 6.06 -1.43 -9.39
N TYR A 109 7.36 -1.19 -9.28
CA TYR A 109 7.91 0.03 -8.72
C TYR A 109 7.64 1.23 -9.63
N ALA A 110 7.71 1.03 -10.96
CA ALA A 110 7.37 2.05 -11.95
C ALA A 110 5.91 2.54 -11.85
N ARG A 111 5.02 1.72 -11.25
CA ARG A 111 3.58 1.96 -11.16
C ARG A 111 3.10 2.26 -9.73
N THR A 112 4.03 2.43 -8.78
CA THR A 112 3.66 2.62 -7.37
C THR A 112 3.66 4.11 -7.01
N ARG A 113 2.52 4.64 -6.57
CA ARG A 113 2.44 5.99 -5.99
C ARG A 113 3.09 6.00 -4.60
N THR A 114 3.82 7.07 -4.28
CA THR A 114 4.42 7.25 -2.95
C THR A 114 3.52 8.08 -2.04
N ALA A 115 3.30 7.60 -0.82
CA ALA A 115 2.67 8.32 0.27
C ALA A 115 3.69 8.60 1.38
N GLU A 116 3.64 9.78 1.98
CA GLU A 116 4.50 10.15 3.09
C GLU A 116 3.82 9.77 4.42
N ARG A 117 4.54 9.08 5.30
CA ARG A 117 4.00 8.70 6.60
C ARG A 117 3.82 9.91 7.53
N ILE A 118 2.65 10.04 8.14
CA ILE A 118 2.43 10.97 9.25
C ILE A 118 2.88 10.28 10.54
N ARG A 119 3.99 10.74 11.12
CA ARG A 119 4.59 10.16 12.35
C ARG A 119 3.98 10.71 13.64
N LYS A 120 3.42 11.92 13.60
CA LYS A 120 2.87 12.61 14.76
C LYS A 120 1.55 13.26 14.36
N LEU A 121 0.53 13.06 15.19
CA LEU A 121 -0.72 13.81 15.11
C LEU A 121 -0.51 15.23 15.64
N GLY A 122 -1.44 16.13 15.30
CA GLY A 122 -1.36 17.55 15.64
C GLY A 122 -0.87 18.43 14.49
N TRP A 123 -0.52 19.67 14.81
CA TRP A 123 -0.05 20.66 13.84
C TRP A 123 1.31 20.28 13.26
N ASN A 124 1.43 20.35 11.93
CA ASN A 124 2.67 20.15 11.20
C ASN A 124 3.03 21.43 10.44
N GLU A 125 3.99 22.18 10.95
CA GLU A 125 4.43 23.46 10.35
C GLU A 125 4.96 23.30 8.92
N ASN A 126 5.72 22.24 8.64
CA ASN A 126 6.33 22.03 7.33
C ASN A 126 5.31 21.67 6.23
N LYS A 127 4.17 21.09 6.62
CA LYS A 127 3.13 20.64 5.69
C LYS A 127 1.86 21.50 5.75
N GLU A 128 1.81 22.43 6.69
CA GLU A 128 0.71 23.38 6.89
C GLU A 128 -0.66 22.70 7.05
N PHE A 129 -0.70 21.60 7.82
CA PHE A 129 -1.95 20.92 8.17
C PHE A 129 -1.96 20.49 9.64
N PHE A 130 -3.15 20.20 10.15
CA PHE A 130 -3.34 19.52 11.43
C PHE A 130 -3.76 18.06 11.20
N ALA A 131 -3.00 17.10 11.72
CA ALA A 131 -3.30 15.68 11.58
C ALA A 131 -4.11 15.10 12.75
N PHE A 132 -5.10 14.29 12.40
CA PHE A 132 -5.93 13.48 13.28
C PHE A 132 -5.76 12.00 12.91
N GLY A 133 -6.19 11.08 13.77
CA GLY A 133 -6.13 9.65 13.49
C GLY A 133 -6.93 9.22 12.25
N ASN A 134 -7.95 10.00 11.87
CA ASN A 134 -8.85 9.71 10.75
C ASN A 134 -8.69 10.68 9.56
N GLY A 135 -7.70 11.58 9.56
CA GLY A 135 -7.55 12.53 8.45
C GLY A 135 -6.65 13.71 8.77
N ILE A 136 -6.61 14.68 7.87
CA ILE A 136 -5.94 15.97 8.08
C ILE A 136 -6.90 17.12 7.83
N VAL A 137 -6.72 18.22 8.57
CA VAL A 137 -7.33 19.50 8.23
C VAL A 137 -6.27 20.38 7.58
N GLN A 138 -6.51 20.80 6.34
CA GLN A 138 -5.64 21.68 5.56
C GLN A 138 -6.50 22.79 4.96
N ASP A 139 -6.09 24.05 5.14
CA ASP A 139 -6.84 25.23 4.66
C ASP A 139 -8.32 25.29 5.07
N GLY A 140 -8.63 24.76 6.26
CA GLY A 140 -9.99 24.72 6.80
C GLY A 140 -10.87 23.59 6.26
N GLU A 141 -10.35 22.74 5.37
CA GLU A 141 -11.04 21.55 4.87
C GLU A 141 -10.49 20.27 5.49
N PHE A 142 -11.38 19.32 5.77
CA PHE A 142 -11.01 18.01 6.30
C PHE A 142 -10.88 16.97 5.17
N TYR A 143 -9.71 16.34 5.09
CA TYR A 143 -9.40 15.25 4.16
C TYR A 143 -9.33 13.96 4.95
N GLU A 144 -10.34 13.11 4.78
CA GLU A 144 -10.46 11.83 5.48
C GLU A 144 -9.51 10.78 4.90
N VAL A 145 -9.06 9.87 5.77
CA VAL A 145 -8.34 8.65 5.37
C VAL A 145 -9.25 7.69 4.61
N ASP A 146 -8.72 7.03 3.58
CA ASP A 146 -9.38 5.90 2.94
C ASP A 146 -9.24 4.61 3.78
N GLU A 147 -9.80 3.51 3.28
CA GLU A 147 -9.74 2.19 3.93
C GLU A 147 -8.32 1.68 4.19
N MET A 148 -7.34 2.17 3.42
CA MET A 148 -5.94 1.82 3.56
C MET A 148 -5.21 2.74 4.52
N GLY A 149 -5.84 3.80 5.03
CA GLY A 149 -5.20 4.83 5.85
C GLY A 149 -4.54 5.93 5.01
N ILE A 150 -4.88 6.05 3.72
CA ILE A 150 -4.28 7.01 2.80
C ILE A 150 -5.17 8.24 2.66
N ILE A 151 -4.53 9.40 2.67
CA ILE A 151 -5.16 10.69 2.43
C ILE A 151 -4.61 11.24 1.13
N SER A 152 -5.46 11.72 0.23
CA SER A 152 -5.03 12.56 -0.89
C SER A 152 -5.46 14.00 -0.60
N ASP A 153 -4.49 14.90 -0.45
CA ASP A 153 -4.75 16.32 -0.23
C ASP A 153 -5.22 17.02 -1.53
N LYS A 154 -5.57 18.31 -1.45
CA LYS A 154 -5.97 19.12 -2.62
C LYS A 154 -4.93 19.18 -3.74
N ASN A 155 -3.65 18.98 -3.42
CA ASN A 155 -2.54 19.00 -4.36
C ASN A 155 -2.20 17.60 -4.88
N ASN A 156 -3.04 16.60 -4.59
CA ASN A 156 -2.83 15.20 -4.90
C ASN A 156 -1.54 14.62 -4.28
N LYS A 157 -1.07 15.17 -3.16
CA LYS A 157 -0.06 14.53 -2.30
C LYS A 157 -0.71 13.45 -1.46
N ALA A 158 -0.04 12.33 -1.34
CA ALA A 158 -0.51 11.21 -0.53
C ALA A 158 0.15 11.22 0.85
N TYR A 159 -0.65 11.08 1.89
CA TYR A 159 -0.21 10.88 3.26
C TYR A 159 -0.73 9.57 3.81
N TYR A 160 -0.02 8.96 4.75
CA TYR A 160 -0.40 7.69 5.35
C TYR A 160 -0.52 7.77 6.87
N ILE A 161 -1.68 7.34 7.38
CA ILE A 161 -2.00 7.17 8.79
C ILE A 161 -2.41 5.71 9.03
N PRO A 162 -1.55 4.89 9.67
CA PRO A 162 -1.81 3.46 9.82
C PRO A 162 -2.95 3.13 10.81
N ALA A 163 -3.29 4.06 11.71
CA ALA A 163 -4.19 3.84 12.83
C ALA A 163 -5.59 3.33 12.45
N THR A 164 -6.07 3.74 11.28
CA THR A 164 -7.41 3.41 10.74
C THR A 164 -7.37 2.47 9.55
N SER A 165 -6.18 2.03 9.12
CA SER A 165 -6.02 1.11 7.99
C SER A 165 -6.65 -0.24 8.30
N LYS A 166 -7.33 -0.84 7.31
CA LYS A 166 -7.84 -2.22 7.39
C LYS A 166 -6.77 -3.26 7.73
N ILE A 167 -5.49 -2.97 7.48
CA ILE A 167 -4.38 -3.86 7.84
C ILE A 167 -4.27 -4.02 9.36
N TYR A 168 -4.56 -2.96 10.13
CA TYR A 168 -4.34 -2.91 11.57
C TYR A 168 -5.63 -2.80 12.37
N CYS A 169 -6.80 -2.71 11.73
CA CYS A 169 -8.05 -2.43 12.41
C CYS A 169 -8.37 -3.45 13.52
N GLU A 170 -8.02 -4.73 13.33
CA GLU A 170 -8.23 -5.82 14.29
C GLU A 170 -7.18 -5.87 15.41
N ASN A 171 -6.04 -5.19 15.27
CA ASN A 171 -5.01 -5.14 16.30
C ASN A 171 -5.25 -3.92 17.22
N ALA A 172 -5.91 -4.16 18.36
CA ALA A 172 -6.24 -3.13 19.35
C ALA A 172 -5.05 -2.69 20.24
N GLU A 173 -3.92 -3.39 20.18
CA GLU A 173 -2.73 -3.08 20.99
C GLU A 173 -1.90 -1.93 20.40
N ILE A 174 -2.14 -1.59 19.13
CA ILE A 174 -1.40 -0.57 18.39
C ILE A 174 -2.28 0.64 18.05
N PHE A 175 -1.66 1.81 18.02
CA PHE A 175 -2.28 3.09 17.64
C PHE A 175 -3.45 3.55 18.52
N GLN A 176 -3.43 3.19 19.81
CA GLN A 176 -4.52 3.50 20.75
C GLN A 176 -4.79 5.01 20.86
N PHE A 177 -3.73 5.81 20.96
CA PHE A 177 -3.84 7.27 21.04
C PHE A 177 -4.38 7.86 19.75
N GLU A 178 -3.84 7.43 18.61
CA GLU A 178 -4.25 7.92 17.30
C GLU A 178 -5.71 7.64 17.01
N ARG A 179 -6.21 6.46 17.39
CA ARG A 179 -7.64 6.10 17.24
C ARG A 179 -8.58 6.93 18.12
N GLN A 180 -8.07 7.57 19.18
CA GLN A 180 -8.85 8.46 20.05
C GLN A 180 -8.84 9.91 19.55
N MET A 181 -7.74 10.35 18.95
CA MET A 181 -7.57 11.72 18.46
C MET A 181 -8.16 11.89 17.05
N VAL A 182 -9.49 11.77 16.93
CA VAL A 182 -10.21 11.86 15.65
C VAL A 182 -10.89 13.21 15.47
N HIS A 183 -10.91 13.70 14.23
CA HIS A 183 -11.73 14.85 13.85
C HIS A 183 -13.20 14.44 13.81
N THR A 184 -14.08 15.23 14.43
CA THR A 184 -15.53 15.00 14.37
C THR A 184 -16.23 16.29 13.94
N ASN A 185 -17.19 16.20 13.02
CA ASN A 185 -18.04 17.32 12.61
C ASN A 185 -19.12 17.68 13.66
N LYS A 186 -18.98 17.23 14.90
CA LYS A 186 -19.85 17.69 15.97
C LYS A 186 -19.46 19.15 16.19
N SER A 187 -20.30 20.05 15.68
CA SER A 187 -20.34 21.47 16.05
C SER A 187 -20.18 21.54 17.56
N GLY A 188 -18.95 21.83 17.99
CA GLY A 188 -18.63 21.93 19.40
C GLY A 188 -19.53 23.01 19.95
N ALA A 189 -20.35 22.66 20.94
CA ALA A 189 -20.89 23.69 21.78
C ALA A 189 -19.72 24.57 22.19
N SER A 190 -19.84 25.88 22.00
CA SER A 190 -18.75 26.80 22.30
C SER A 190 -18.32 26.61 23.76
N LEU A 191 -17.06 26.89 24.11
CA LEU A 191 -16.60 26.83 25.50
C LEU A 191 -17.52 27.62 26.46
N ASN A 192 -18.19 28.67 25.97
CA ASN A 192 -19.25 29.38 26.70
C ASN A 192 -20.46 28.50 27.04
N GLU A 193 -20.97 27.71 26.09
CA GLU A 193 -22.13 26.84 26.30
C GLU A 193 -21.83 25.68 27.28
N PHE A 194 -20.55 25.38 27.54
CA PHE A 194 -20.13 24.37 28.51
C PHE A 194 -19.98 24.91 29.93
N VAL A 195 -19.75 26.22 30.09
CA VAL A 195 -19.50 26.88 31.39
C VAL A 195 -20.78 27.47 32.00
N GLU A 196 -21.85 27.64 31.22
CA GLU A 196 -23.16 28.14 31.68
C GLU A 196 -24.11 27.05 32.23
N LYS A 197 -23.61 25.87 32.60
CA LYS A 197 -24.38 24.84 33.34
C LYS A 197 -23.74 24.51 34.67
#